data_AF-V5GGZ6-F1
#
_entry.id   AF-V5GGZ6-F1
#
_cell.length_a   1.000
_cell.length_b   1.000
_cell.length_c   1.000
_cell.angle_alpha   90.00
_cell.angle_beta   90.00
_cell.angle_gamma   90.00
#
_symmetry.space_group_name_H-M   'P 1'
#
loop_
_entity.id
_entity.type
_entity.pdbx_description
1 polymer ?
#
loop_
_entity_poly.entity_id
_entity_poly.type
_entity_poly.pdbx_seq_one_letter_code
_entity_poly.pdbx_strand_id
1 'polypeptide(L)'
;MSYKSELTFGETAYYVTSDEDQIQLEIMTNGPVEATFDVYEDFLSYKSGVYQNVEGSQLGGHAVKILGWGLENDTPYWIAANSWGEEWGDNGFFKILRGVDHVKIESEVVAGIPKL
;
A
#
# COMPACT_ATOMS: atom_id res chain seq x y z
N MET A 1 1.82 36.23 5.61
CA MET A 1 1.53 35.02 4.80
C MET A 1 0.02 34.83 4.76
N SER A 2 -0.54 34.39 3.64
CA SER A 2 -1.98 34.13 3.51
C SER A 2 -2.20 32.63 3.30
N TYR A 3 -3.31 32.08 3.77
CA TYR A 3 -3.66 30.67 3.54
C TYR A 3 -3.50 30.23 2.06
N LYS A 4 -3.84 31.12 1.12
CA LYS A 4 -3.70 30.84 -0.32
C LYS A 4 -2.25 30.68 -0.81
N SER A 5 -1.28 31.29 -0.13
CA SER A 5 0.14 31.19 -0.49
C SER A 5 0.81 29.92 0.06
N GLU A 6 0.09 29.12 0.85
CA GLU A 6 0.57 27.86 1.44
C GLU A 6 -0.05 26.62 0.77
N LEU A 7 -0.92 26.82 -0.23
CA LEU A 7 -1.55 25.72 -0.96
C LEU A 7 -0.56 25.08 -1.93
N THR A 8 -0.37 23.77 -1.79
CA THR A 8 0.28 22.90 -2.77
C THR A 8 -0.77 22.17 -3.60
N PHE A 9 -0.55 22.01 -4.90
CA PHE A 9 -1.51 21.40 -5.82
C PHE A 9 -0.91 20.17 -6.49
N GLY A 10 -1.76 19.23 -6.91
CA GLY A 10 -1.36 18.17 -7.83
C GLY A 10 -1.31 18.68 -9.27
N GLU A 11 -0.36 18.19 -10.05
CA GLU A 11 -0.32 18.36 -11.50
C GLU A 11 -1.16 17.28 -12.20
N THR A 12 -0.97 16.02 -11.80
CA THR A 12 -1.71 14.86 -12.35
C THR A 12 -2.03 13.84 -11.27
N ALA A 13 -3.10 13.07 -11.49
CA ALA A 13 -3.41 11.84 -10.77
C ALA A 13 -3.73 10.74 -11.80
N TYR A 14 -3.26 9.53 -11.55
CA TYR A 14 -3.39 8.41 -12.48
C TYR A 14 -3.39 7.06 -11.76
N TYR A 15 -3.96 6.07 -12.43
CA TYR A 15 -3.80 4.67 -12.05
C TYR A 15 -2.43 4.17 -12.50
N VAL A 16 -1.75 3.44 -11.62
CA VAL A 16 -0.61 2.61 -11.99
C VAL A 16 -1.17 1.32 -12.59
N THR A 17 -0.51 0.80 -13.63
CA THR A 17 -0.94 -0.47 -14.23
C THR A 17 -0.84 -1.58 -13.18
N SER A 18 -1.85 -2.46 -13.14
CA SER A 18 -1.89 -3.63 -12.26
C SER A 18 -0.89 -4.69 -12.76
N ASP A 19 0.38 -4.43 -12.47
CA ASP A 19 1.53 -5.22 -12.85
C ASP A 19 2.64 -4.94 -11.83
N GLU A 20 3.27 -6.00 -11.31
CA GLU A 20 4.28 -5.88 -10.26
C GLU A 20 5.40 -4.93 -10.66
N ASP A 21 5.95 -5.08 -11.88
CA ASP A 21 7.09 -4.30 -12.34
C ASP A 21 6.70 -2.82 -12.53
N GLN A 22 5.46 -2.53 -12.96
CA GLN A 22 4.98 -1.16 -13.07
C GLN A 22 4.80 -0.47 -11.71
N ILE A 23 4.29 -1.19 -10.71
CA ILE A 23 4.17 -0.67 -9.34
C ILE A 23 5.56 -0.41 -8.74
N GLN A 24 6.51 -1.33 -8.95
CA GLN A 24 7.91 -1.15 -8.54
C GLN A 24 8.54 0.07 -9.22
N LEU A 25 8.37 0.20 -10.52
CA LEU A 25 8.90 1.31 -11.31
C LEU A 25 8.36 2.66 -10.82
N GLU A 26 7.05 2.75 -10.55
CA GLU A 26 6.43 3.97 -10.04
C GLU A 26 7.03 4.36 -8.69
N ILE A 27 7.13 3.41 -7.76
CA ILE A 27 7.69 3.66 -6.42
C ILE A 27 9.14 4.13 -6.51
N MET A 28 9.95 3.53 -7.38
CA MET A 28 11.34 3.94 -7.59
C MET A 28 11.49 5.31 -8.24
N THR A 29 10.57 5.68 -9.13
CA THR A 29 10.68 6.89 -9.93
C THR A 29 10.09 8.10 -9.20
N ASN A 30 8.92 7.93 -8.60
CA ASN A 30 8.08 9.02 -8.09
C ASN A 30 7.79 8.92 -6.59
N GLY A 31 8.13 7.80 -5.94
CA GLY A 31 7.92 7.57 -4.52
C GLY A 31 6.62 6.80 -4.21
N PRO A 32 6.21 6.77 -2.94
CA PRO A 32 5.11 5.91 -2.48
C PRO A 32 3.80 6.07 -3.24
N VAL A 33 3.08 4.96 -3.39
CA VAL A 33 1.76 4.90 -4.05
C VAL A 33 0.67 4.57 -3.05
N GLU A 34 -0.57 4.97 -3.35
CA GLU A 34 -1.76 4.50 -2.64
C GLU A 34 -2.26 3.22 -3.31
N ALA A 35 -2.66 2.23 -2.51
CA ALA A 35 -3.30 1.01 -2.98
C ALA A 35 -4.52 0.67 -2.11
N THR A 36 -5.50 -0.02 -2.67
CA THR A 36 -6.57 -0.66 -1.89
C THR A 36 -6.39 -2.18 -1.86
N PHE A 37 -6.92 -2.82 -0.82
CA PHE A 37 -7.02 -4.29 -0.76
C PHE A 37 -8.25 -4.71 0.06
N ASP A 38 -8.67 -5.96 -0.13
CA ASP A 38 -9.75 -6.56 0.63
C ASP A 38 -9.25 -7.01 2.02
N VAL A 39 -9.81 -6.41 3.08
CA VAL A 39 -9.51 -6.78 4.46
C VAL A 39 -10.36 -7.96 4.89
N TYR A 40 -9.71 -8.96 5.48
CA TYR A 40 -10.33 -10.10 6.14
C TYR A 40 -10.15 -10.04 7.65
N GLU A 41 -10.96 -10.79 8.40
CA GLU A 41 -10.91 -10.81 9.87
C GLU A 41 -9.52 -11.13 10.43
N ASP A 42 -8.78 -12.03 9.79
CA ASP A 42 -7.44 -12.43 10.23
C ASP A 42 -6.41 -11.29 10.15
N PHE A 43 -6.56 -10.37 9.19
CA PHE A 43 -5.67 -9.21 9.03
C PHE A 43 -5.68 -8.29 10.25
N LEU A 44 -6.83 -8.14 10.92
CA LEU A 44 -6.95 -7.29 12.11
C LEU A 44 -5.98 -7.70 13.22
N SER A 45 -5.65 -9.00 13.27
CA SER A 45 -4.76 -9.59 14.27
C SER A 45 -3.28 -9.57 13.89
N TYR A 46 -2.93 -9.08 12.70
CA TYR A 46 -1.54 -9.03 12.20
C TYR A 46 -0.58 -8.38 13.21
N LYS A 47 0.62 -8.97 13.33
CA LYS A 47 1.70 -8.49 14.19
C LYS A 47 3.04 -8.37 13.49
N SER A 48 3.40 -9.34 12.65
CA SER A 48 4.66 -9.38 11.91
C SER A 48 4.60 -10.45 10.82
N GLY A 49 5.63 -10.50 9.97
CA GLY A 49 5.73 -11.46 8.86
C GLY A 49 5.09 -10.95 7.58
N VAL A 50 5.00 -11.82 6.56
CA VAL A 50 4.28 -11.50 5.32
C VAL A 50 2.84 -11.99 5.43
N TYR A 51 1.88 -11.05 5.50
CA TYR A 51 0.46 -11.36 5.56
C TYR A 51 0.01 -12.15 4.33
N GLN A 52 -0.65 -13.27 4.61
CA GLN A 52 -1.39 -14.10 3.67
C GLN A 52 -2.71 -14.44 4.35
N ASN A 53 -3.82 -14.18 3.68
CA ASN A 53 -5.14 -14.51 4.21
C ASN A 53 -5.28 -16.03 4.24
N VAL A 54 -5.69 -16.58 5.38
CA VAL A 54 -5.88 -18.02 5.58
C VAL A 54 -7.28 -18.35 6.05
N GLU A 55 -7.94 -17.42 6.74
CA GLU A 55 -9.27 -17.63 7.30
C GLU A 55 -10.05 -16.33 7.48
N GLY A 56 -11.30 -16.45 7.91
CA GLY A 56 -12.16 -15.32 8.24
C GLY A 56 -12.98 -14.78 7.07
N SER A 57 -14.00 -14.02 7.40
CA SER A 57 -14.87 -13.35 6.43
C SER A 57 -14.23 -12.07 5.91
N GLN A 58 -14.56 -11.69 4.68
CA GLN A 58 -14.22 -10.38 4.15
C GLN A 58 -15.00 -9.31 4.92
N LEU A 59 -14.29 -8.27 5.37
CA LEU A 59 -14.84 -7.15 6.15
C LEU A 59 -15.08 -5.90 5.31
N GLY A 60 -14.35 -5.74 4.19
CA GLY A 60 -14.48 -4.61 3.27
C GLY A 60 -13.17 -4.28 2.58
N GLY A 61 -13.14 -3.16 1.87
CA GLY A 61 -11.92 -2.61 1.27
C GLY A 61 -11.22 -1.62 2.21
N HIS A 62 -9.89 -1.52 2.12
CA HIS A 62 -9.08 -0.58 2.89
C HIS A 62 -7.96 0.02 2.05
N ALA A 63 -7.72 1.32 2.20
CA ALA A 63 -6.68 2.05 1.48
C ALA A 63 -5.41 2.18 2.34
N VAL A 64 -4.26 1.93 1.73
CA VAL A 64 -2.93 1.93 2.37
C VAL A 64 -1.89 2.59 1.47
N LYS A 65 -0.74 2.90 2.05
CA LYS A 65 0.39 3.48 1.30
C LYS A 65 1.50 2.45 1.14
N ILE A 66 1.77 2.01 -0.09
CA ILE A 66 2.89 1.12 -0.39
C ILE A 66 4.16 1.95 -0.52
N LEU A 67 5.20 1.55 0.22
CA LEU A 67 6.47 2.27 0.32
C LEU A 67 7.61 1.57 -0.41
N GLY A 68 7.47 0.28 -0.67
CA GLY A 68 8.53 -0.55 -1.24
C GLY A 68 8.18 -2.03 -1.20
N TRP A 69 9.17 -2.87 -1.47
CA TRP A 69 9.03 -4.32 -1.55
C TRP A 69 10.29 -5.03 -1.07
N GLY A 70 10.21 -6.35 -0.91
CA GLY A 70 11.36 -7.17 -0.59
C GLY A 70 11.07 -8.66 -0.67
N LEU A 71 11.95 -9.42 -0.02
CA LEU A 71 11.86 -10.86 0.20
C LEU A 71 12.07 -11.12 1.70
N GLU A 72 11.20 -11.91 2.31
CA GLU A 72 11.38 -12.43 3.67
C GLU A 72 11.25 -13.95 3.62
N ASN A 73 12.34 -14.67 3.93
CA ASN A 73 12.38 -16.14 3.85
C ASN A 73 11.82 -16.67 2.51
N ASP A 74 12.36 -16.14 1.40
CA ASP A 74 11.94 -16.44 0.03
C ASP A 74 10.48 -16.06 -0.32
N THR A 75 9.76 -15.37 0.58
CA THR A 75 8.40 -14.88 0.34
C THR A 75 8.44 -13.42 -0.14
N PRO A 76 8.01 -13.11 -1.38
CA PRO A 76 7.95 -11.75 -1.89
C PRO A 76 6.86 -10.95 -1.17
N TYR A 77 7.16 -9.69 -0.84
CA TYR A 77 6.19 -8.81 -0.18
C TYR A 77 6.23 -7.37 -0.69
N TRP A 78 5.10 -6.68 -0.53
CA TRP A 78 5.00 -5.22 -0.43
C TRP A 78 5.08 -4.79 1.02
N ILE A 79 5.80 -3.71 1.34
CA ILE A 79 5.74 -3.06 2.66
C ILE A 79 4.84 -1.84 2.56
N ALA A 80 3.82 -1.80 3.41
CA ALA A 80 2.82 -0.75 3.42
C ALA A 80 2.67 -0.14 4.82
N ALA A 81 2.41 1.17 4.84
CA ALA A 81 1.99 1.89 6.03
C ALA A 81 0.48 1.81 6.18
N ASN A 82 0.02 1.41 7.36
CA ASN A 82 -1.39 1.46 7.75
C ASN A 82 -1.70 2.80 8.44
N SER A 83 -2.98 3.02 8.77
CA SER A 83 -3.52 4.23 9.39
C SER A 83 -4.20 3.97 10.74
N TRP A 84 -3.89 2.84 11.39
CA TRP A 84 -4.51 2.38 12.65
C TRP A 84 -3.62 2.56 13.88
N GLY A 85 -2.72 3.55 13.86
CA GLY A 85 -1.78 3.80 14.96
C GLY A 85 -0.50 2.94 14.87
N GLU A 86 0.52 3.35 15.62
CA GLU A 86 1.83 2.69 15.64
C GLU A 86 1.81 1.40 16.48
N GLU A 87 0.83 1.25 17.38
CA GLU A 87 0.61 0.07 18.21
C GLU A 87 0.07 -1.14 17.45
N TRP A 88 -0.41 -0.93 16.22
CA TRP A 88 -0.92 -1.98 15.36
C TRP A 88 0.19 -2.54 14.45
N GLY A 89 0.18 -3.86 14.22
CA GLY A 89 1.14 -4.51 13.34
C GLY A 89 2.60 -4.34 13.78
N ASP A 90 3.47 -4.10 12.81
CA ASP A 90 4.89 -3.83 13.03
C ASP A 90 5.11 -2.31 13.02
N ASN A 91 4.89 -1.66 14.16
CA ASN A 91 5.04 -0.22 14.33
C ASN A 91 4.15 0.61 13.37
N GLY A 92 2.93 0.15 13.10
CA GLY A 92 2.00 0.76 12.14
C GLY A 92 2.20 0.30 10.69
N PHE A 93 3.19 -0.56 10.42
CA PHE A 93 3.46 -1.13 9.11
C PHE A 93 3.05 -2.59 9.03
N PHE A 94 2.92 -3.08 7.80
CA PHE A 94 2.75 -4.50 7.53
C PHE A 94 3.41 -4.88 6.21
N LYS A 95 3.70 -6.17 6.07
CA LYS A 95 4.10 -6.77 4.80
C LYS A 95 2.95 -7.63 4.29
N ILE A 96 2.69 -7.59 3.00
CA ILE A 96 1.63 -8.36 2.34
C ILE A 96 2.20 -9.06 1.10
N LEU A 97 1.72 -10.27 0.83
CA LEU A 97 2.19 -11.10 -0.28
C LEU A 97 2.10 -10.33 -1.61
N ARG A 98 3.21 -10.34 -2.36
CA ARG A 98 3.37 -9.63 -3.63
C ARG A 98 3.47 -10.61 -4.81
N GLY A 99 3.05 -10.17 -5.99
CA GLY A 99 3.27 -10.82 -7.28
C GLY A 99 2.17 -11.78 -7.70
N VAL A 100 1.07 -11.80 -6.95
CA VAL A 100 -0.09 -12.67 -7.17
C VAL A 100 -1.42 -11.94 -6.97
N ASP A 101 -1.40 -10.60 -6.91
CA ASP A 101 -2.55 -9.76 -6.57
C ASP A 101 -3.29 -10.25 -5.31
N HIS A 102 -2.52 -10.61 -4.28
CA HIS A 102 -3.07 -11.19 -3.05
C HIS A 102 -4.07 -10.23 -2.41
N VAL A 103 -5.30 -10.71 -2.19
CA VAL A 103 -6.45 -9.91 -1.71
C VAL A 103 -6.59 -8.56 -2.42
N LYS A 104 -6.28 -8.51 -3.72
CA LYS A 104 -6.40 -7.36 -4.63
C LYS A 104 -5.45 -6.18 -4.39
N ILE A 105 -4.36 -6.38 -3.64
CA ILE A 105 -3.41 -5.30 -3.31
C ILE A 105 -2.75 -4.64 -4.54
N GLU A 106 -2.73 -5.30 -5.69
CA GLU A 106 -2.14 -4.81 -6.95
C GLU A 106 -3.22 -4.34 -7.94
N SER A 107 -4.51 -4.54 -7.65
CA SER A 107 -5.63 -4.23 -8.55
C SER A 107 -5.90 -2.72 -8.69
N GLU A 108 -5.87 -1.98 -7.58
CA GLU A 108 -6.21 -0.55 -7.54
C GLU A 108 -5.10 0.27 -6.91
N VAL A 109 -4.08 0.57 -7.72
CA VAL A 109 -2.95 1.41 -7.32
C VAL A 109 -3.04 2.77 -8.01
N VAL A 110 -2.94 3.85 -7.23
CA VAL A 110 -2.98 5.23 -7.73
C VAL A 110 -1.80 6.05 -7.23
N ALA A 111 -1.38 7.00 -8.07
CA ALA A 111 -0.30 7.92 -7.80
C ALA A 111 -0.59 9.29 -8.42
N GLY A 112 0.28 10.26 -8.14
CA GLY A 112 0.16 11.61 -8.69
C GLY A 112 1.45 12.41 -8.58
N ILE A 113 1.63 13.35 -9.50
CA ILE A 113 2.78 14.25 -9.53
C ILE A 113 2.37 15.59 -8.91
N PRO A 114 3.12 16.13 -7.93
CA PRO A 114 2.85 17.45 -7.38
C PRO A 114 3.23 18.55 -8.37
N LYS A 115 2.44 19.62 -8.40
CA LYS A 115 2.79 20.85 -9.10
C LYS A 115 3.78 21.64 -8.23
N LEU A 116 5.01 21.78 -8.71
CA LEU A 116 6.10 22.53 -8.06
C LEU A 116 5.95 24.05 -8.19
#